data_AF-A0A5C7IJ60-F1
#
_entry.id   AF-A0A5C7IJ60-F1
#
_cell.length_a   1.000
_cell.length_b   1.000
_cell.length_c   1.000
_cell.angle_alpha   90.00
_cell.angle_beta   90.00
_cell.angle_gamma   90.00
#
_symmetry.space_group_name_H-M   'P 1'
#
loop_
_entity.id
_entity.type
_entity.pdbx_description
1 polymer ?
#
loop_
_entity_poly.entity_id
_entity_poly.type
_entity_poly.pdbx_seq_one_letter_code
_entity_poly.pdbx_strand_id
1 'polypeptide(L)'
;MEKRGVESLLLVFVILGLLVGQSAASFKTCYESCFLTCMISERSLLKCGAKCLKKCIFDTYSSHTLKHTDYFCKLGCATSLCTNLSTKLDPAAEKVEGCVNSCSETCSKN
;
A
#
# COMPACT_ATOMS: atom_id res chain seq x y z
N MET A 1 22.25 -23.53 -24.16
CA MET A 1 22.26 -22.38 -23.22
C MET A 1 20.86 -21.85 -22.89
N GLU A 2 19.76 -22.39 -23.45
CA GLU A 2 18.42 -21.83 -23.21
C GLU A 2 17.70 -22.39 -21.97
N LYS A 3 17.63 -23.72 -21.75
CA LYS A 3 16.84 -24.32 -20.65
C LYS A 3 17.15 -23.77 -19.26
N ARG A 4 18.44 -23.61 -18.89
CA ARG A 4 18.84 -23.05 -17.58
C ARG A 4 18.53 -21.55 -17.44
N GLY A 5 18.56 -20.80 -18.54
CA GLY A 5 18.23 -19.38 -18.54
C GLY A 5 16.74 -19.13 -18.34
N VAL A 6 15.88 -19.91 -19.01
CA VAL A 6 14.43 -19.80 -18.84
C VAL A 6 13.98 -20.24 -17.44
N GLU A 7 14.54 -21.32 -16.90
CA GLU A 7 14.25 -21.75 -15.51
C GLU A 7 14.66 -20.71 -14.48
N SER A 8 15.86 -20.12 -14.63
CA SER A 8 16.32 -19.04 -13.75
C SER A 8 15.44 -17.80 -13.86
N LEU A 9 14.97 -17.46 -15.06
CA LEU A 9 14.09 -16.30 -15.28
C LEU A 9 12.68 -16.54 -14.71
N LEU A 10 12.12 -17.73 -14.88
CA LEU A 10 10.85 -18.14 -14.27
C LEU A 10 10.91 -18.05 -12.74
N LEU A 11 12.00 -18.53 -12.12
CA LEU A 11 12.20 -18.42 -10.68
C LEU A 11 12.22 -16.97 -10.20
N VAL A 12 12.88 -16.07 -10.94
CA VAL A 12 12.88 -14.63 -10.61
C VAL A 12 11.47 -14.04 -10.68
N PHE A 13 10.69 -14.34 -11.72
CA PHE A 13 9.31 -13.86 -11.82
C PHE A 13 8.40 -14.41 -10.72
N VAL A 14 8.56 -15.68 -10.34
CA VAL A 14 7.81 -16.29 -9.22
C VAL A 14 8.16 -15.61 -7.91
N ILE A 15 9.44 -15.38 -7.64
CA ILE A 15 9.91 -14.69 -6.42
C ILE A 15 9.34 -13.26 -6.39
N LEU A 16 9.47 -12.48 -7.48
CA LEU A 16 8.91 -11.13 -7.57
C LEU A 16 7.39 -11.12 -7.36
N GLY A 17 6.66 -12.07 -7.95
CA GLY A 17 5.22 -12.23 -7.76
C GLY A 17 4.84 -12.53 -6.31
N LEU A 18 5.60 -13.37 -5.62
CA LEU A 18 5.40 -13.67 -4.19
C LEU A 18 5.69 -12.47 -3.30
N LEU A 19 6.76 -11.73 -3.55
CA LEU A 19 7.09 -10.52 -2.78
C LEU A 19 6.02 -9.43 -2.96
N VAL A 20 5.57 -9.19 -4.20
CA VAL A 20 4.49 -8.23 -4.50
C VAL A 20 3.18 -8.67 -3.83
N GLY A 21 2.83 -9.95 -3.94
CA GLY A 21 1.62 -10.50 -3.33
C GLY A 21 1.63 -10.42 -1.80
N GLN A 22 2.76 -10.70 -1.15
CA GLN A 22 2.90 -10.59 0.30
C GLN A 22 2.79 -9.14 0.79
N SER A 23 3.40 -8.20 0.06
CA SER A 23 3.30 -6.77 0.38
C SER A 23 1.87 -6.26 0.23
N ALA A 24 1.17 -6.64 -0.85
CA ALA A 24 -0.23 -6.29 -1.06
C ALA A 24 -1.16 -6.88 0.02
N ALA A 25 -1.01 -8.19 0.32
CA ALA A 25 -1.78 -8.83 1.38
C ALA A 25 -1.57 -8.13 2.74
N SER A 26 -0.35 -7.64 3.01
CA SER A 26 -0.02 -6.93 4.25
C SER A 26 -0.68 -5.55 4.37
N PHE A 27 -0.70 -4.77 3.27
CA PHE A 27 -1.28 -3.43 3.29
C PHE A 27 -2.82 -3.49 3.37
N LYS A 28 -3.46 -4.28 2.50
CA LYS A 28 -4.93 -4.47 2.51
C LYS A 28 -5.45 -4.82 3.90
N THR A 29 -4.85 -5.84 4.53
CA THR A 29 -5.23 -6.32 5.86
C THR A 29 -4.99 -5.26 6.94
N CYS A 30 -3.86 -4.54 6.88
CA CYS A 30 -3.57 -3.45 7.79
C CYS A 30 -4.62 -2.34 7.69
N TYR A 31 -4.91 -1.89 6.47
CA TYR A 31 -5.79 -0.76 6.23
C TYR A 31 -7.22 -1.07 6.65
N GLU A 32 -7.74 -2.23 6.25
CA GLU A 32 -9.08 -2.69 6.60
C GLU A 32 -9.29 -2.73 8.12
N SER A 33 -8.40 -3.43 8.84
CA SER A 33 -8.47 -3.56 10.30
C SER A 33 -8.35 -2.20 11.01
N CYS A 34 -7.41 -1.36 10.57
CA CYS A 34 -7.24 -0.02 11.11
C CYS A 34 -8.48 0.85 10.90
N PHE A 35 -9.04 0.85 9.69
CA PHE A 35 -10.12 1.74 9.31
C PHE A 35 -11.40 1.41 10.07
N LEU A 36 -11.77 0.12 10.15
CA LEU A 36 -12.92 -0.33 10.92
C LEU A 36 -12.78 0.02 12.41
N THR A 37 -11.61 -0.21 12.99
CA THR A 37 -11.33 0.14 14.40
C THR A 37 -11.40 1.65 14.64
N CYS A 38 -10.84 2.45 13.72
CA CYS A 38 -10.89 3.90 13.82
C CYS A 38 -12.33 4.42 13.70
N MET A 39 -13.15 3.85 12.82
CA MET A 39 -14.54 4.29 12.63
C MET A 39 -15.41 4.09 13.87
N ILE A 40 -15.08 3.12 14.73
CA ILE A 40 -15.75 2.92 16.03
C ILE A 40 -15.49 4.10 16.98
N SER A 41 -14.27 4.66 16.93
CA SER A 41 -13.82 5.71 17.86
C SER A 41 -14.07 7.13 17.35
N GLU A 42 -13.64 7.44 16.12
CA GLU A 42 -13.64 8.82 15.59
C GLU A 42 -14.81 9.14 14.66
N ARG A 43 -15.49 8.11 14.10
CA ARG A 43 -16.62 8.21 13.16
C ARG A 43 -16.41 9.15 11.95
N SER A 44 -15.16 9.48 11.62
CA SER A 44 -14.81 10.39 10.52
C SER A 44 -14.02 9.64 9.46
N LEU A 45 -14.59 9.54 8.25
CA LEU A 45 -13.99 8.82 7.12
C LEU A 45 -12.61 9.38 6.75
N LEU A 46 -12.50 10.71 6.62
CA LEU A 46 -11.25 11.37 6.24
C LEU A 46 -10.17 11.20 7.30
N LYS A 47 -10.50 11.38 8.58
CA LYS A 47 -9.53 11.22 9.67
C LYS A 47 -9.05 9.78 9.76
N CYS A 48 -9.98 8.82 9.68
CA CYS A 48 -9.65 7.41 9.74
C CYS A 48 -8.86 6.96 8.51
N GLY A 49 -9.25 7.40 7.32
CA GLY A 49 -8.51 7.14 6.09
C GLY A 49 -7.08 7.65 6.18
N ALA A 50 -6.88 8.92 6.56
CA ALA A 50 -5.55 9.51 6.69
C ALA A 50 -4.70 8.83 7.79
N LYS A 51 -5.29 8.54 8.95
CA LYS A 51 -4.62 7.87 10.07
C LYS A 51 -4.16 6.46 9.70
N CYS A 52 -5.03 5.70 9.02
CA CYS A 52 -4.73 4.34 8.61
C CYS A 52 -3.78 4.27 7.42
N LEU A 53 -3.86 5.21 6.47
CA LEU A 53 -2.84 5.38 5.43
C LEU A 53 -1.47 5.63 6.06
N LYS A 54 -1.35 6.58 6.98
CA LYS A 54 -0.08 6.85 7.67
C LYS A 54 0.49 5.60 8.34
N LYS A 55 -0.35 4.89 9.11
CA LYS A 55 0.08 3.67 9.82
C LYS A 55 0.51 2.56 8.85
N CYS A 56 -0.33 2.23 7.88
CA CYS A 56 -0.09 1.08 7.01
C CYS A 56 0.96 1.36 5.95
N ILE A 57 1.08 2.60 5.46
CA ILE A 57 2.19 2.97 4.58
C ILE A 57 3.51 2.87 5.35
N PHE A 58 3.54 3.31 6.61
CA PHE A 58 4.74 3.16 7.44
C PHE A 58 5.07 1.68 7.70
N ASP A 59 4.11 0.87 8.15
CA ASP A 59 4.35 -0.54 8.48
C ASP A 59 4.73 -1.38 7.23
N THR A 60 4.12 -1.12 6.06
CA THR A 60 4.41 -1.88 4.83
C THR A 60 5.69 -1.43 4.13
N TYR A 61 6.00 -0.14 4.15
CA TYR A 61 7.04 0.45 3.29
C TYR A 61 8.23 1.04 4.04
N SER A 62 8.17 1.21 5.37
CA SER A 62 9.29 1.72 6.18
C SER A 62 10.35 0.65 6.51
N SER A 63 10.30 -0.53 5.88
CA SER A 63 11.46 -1.41 5.87
C SER A 63 12.64 -0.63 5.28
N HIS A 64 13.82 -0.74 5.89
CA HIS A 64 15.01 0.13 5.86
C HIS A 64 15.57 0.59 4.49
N THR A 65 14.89 0.29 3.38
CA THR A 65 15.30 0.51 1.99
C THR A 65 14.59 1.67 1.28
N LEU A 66 13.52 2.26 1.84
CA LEU A 66 12.86 3.41 1.22
C LEU A 66 13.49 4.73 1.68
N LYS A 67 13.88 5.57 0.72
CA LYS A 67 14.32 6.94 1.02
C LYS A 67 13.16 7.65 1.72
N HIS A 68 13.44 8.34 2.83
CA HIS A 68 12.42 9.09 3.58
C HIS A 68 11.57 10.00 2.67
N THR A 69 12.18 10.56 1.61
CA THR A 69 11.50 11.36 0.58
C THR A 69 10.36 10.62 -0.12
N ASP A 70 10.57 9.37 -0.50
CA ASP A 70 9.58 8.56 -1.23
C ASP A 70 8.42 8.17 -0.33
N TYR A 71 8.71 7.90 0.96
CA TYR A 71 7.68 7.68 1.98
C TYR A 71 6.78 8.92 2.14
N PHE A 72 7.36 10.11 2.32
CA PHE A 72 6.58 11.33 2.49
C PHE A 72 5.80 11.70 1.22
N CYS A 73 6.40 11.50 0.04
CA CYS A 73 5.73 11.68 -1.24
C CYS A 73 4.50 10.76 -1.35
N LYS A 74 4.69 9.46 -1.09
CA LYS A 74 3.62 8.46 -1.17
C LYS A 74 2.51 8.75 -0.16
N LEU A 75 2.87 9.10 1.07
CA LEU A 75 1.91 9.46 2.11
C LEU A 75 1.09 10.71 1.75
N GLY A 76 1.76 11.77 1.25
CA GLY A 76 1.10 13.00 0.83
C GLY A 76 0.13 12.76 -0.34
N CYS A 77 0.58 12.05 -1.36
CA CYS A 77 -0.24 11.66 -2.50
C CYS A 77 -1.46 10.83 -2.07
N ALA A 78 -1.25 9.79 -1.26
CA ALA A 78 -2.32 8.91 -0.84
C ALA A 78 -3.34 9.62 0.07
N THR A 79 -2.87 10.51 0.95
CA THR A 79 -3.77 11.29 1.80
C THR A 79 -4.67 12.20 0.97
N SER A 80 -4.14 12.80 -0.10
CA SER A 80 -4.88 13.68 -1.01
C SER A 80 -5.87 12.92 -1.89
N LEU A 81 -5.46 11.79 -2.47
CA LEU A 81 -6.22 11.10 -3.53
C LEU A 81 -7.04 9.91 -3.03
N CYS A 82 -6.58 9.21 -1.99
CA CYS A 82 -7.13 7.90 -1.62
C CYS A 82 -8.08 7.93 -0.41
N THR A 83 -8.09 8.99 0.40
CA THR A 83 -8.87 9.06 1.66
C THR A 83 -10.39 9.08 1.46
N ASN A 84 -10.86 9.48 0.27
CA ASN A 84 -12.28 9.52 -0.08
C ASN A 84 -12.81 8.22 -0.69
N LEU A 85 -11.95 7.21 -0.89
CA LEU A 85 -12.35 5.94 -1.52
C LEU A 85 -13.14 5.04 -0.57
N SER A 86 -12.91 5.20 0.74
CA SER A 86 -13.58 4.43 1.78
C SER A 86 -14.91 5.04 2.18
N THR A 87 -15.87 4.18 2.50
CA THR A 87 -17.18 4.55 3.04
C THR A 87 -17.30 4.06 4.48
N LYS A 88 -18.41 4.39 5.15
CA LYS A 88 -18.63 4.01 6.55
C LYS A 88 -18.72 2.49 6.75
N LEU A 89 -19.19 1.76 5.75
CA LEU A 89 -19.45 0.33 5.83
C LEU A 89 -18.45 -0.49 5.01
N ASP A 90 -17.78 0.14 4.05
CA ASP A 90 -16.79 -0.51 3.20
C ASP A 90 -15.48 0.31 3.23
N PRO A 91 -14.40 -0.21 3.85
CA PRO A 91 -13.09 0.42 3.83
C PRO A 91 -12.50 0.47 2.41
N ALA A 92 -13.02 -0.29 1.44
CA ALA A 92 -12.54 -0.32 0.06
C ALA A 92 -11.02 -0.56 -0.02
N ALA A 93 -10.48 -1.40 0.88
CA ALA A 93 -9.05 -1.52 1.14
C ALA A 93 -8.24 -1.86 -0.13
N GLU A 94 -8.79 -2.66 -1.03
CA GLU A 94 -8.17 -3.00 -2.32
C GLU A 94 -8.11 -1.81 -3.29
N LYS A 95 -9.15 -0.97 -3.33
CA LYS A 95 -9.12 0.27 -4.13
C LYS A 95 -8.14 1.28 -3.55
N VAL A 96 -8.09 1.37 -2.23
CA VAL A 96 -7.12 2.23 -1.52
C VAL A 96 -5.70 1.78 -1.79
N GLU A 97 -5.44 0.47 -1.75
CA GLU A 97 -4.14 -0.10 -2.12
C GLU A 97 -3.75 0.23 -3.55
N GLY A 98 -4.66 0.02 -4.52
CA GLY A 98 -4.41 0.39 -5.92
C GLY A 98 -4.05 1.87 -6.07
N CYS A 99 -4.79 2.76 -5.39
CA CYS A 99 -4.51 4.20 -5.37
C CYS A 99 -3.13 4.52 -4.76
N VAL A 100 -2.76 3.86 -3.65
CA VAL A 100 -1.45 4.00 -3.00
C VAL A 100 -0.32 3.51 -3.91
N ASN A 101 -0.53 2.45 -4.69
CA ASN A 101 0.44 1.94 -5.64
C ASN A 101 0.66 2.93 -6.80
N SER A 102 -0.39 3.55 -7.34
CA SER A 102 -0.25 4.62 -8.34
C SER A 102 0.53 5.84 -7.82
N CYS A 103 0.37 6.17 -6.53
CA CYS A 103 1.21 7.18 -5.88
C CYS A 103 2.69 6.77 -5.84
N SER A 104 2.97 5.48 -5.59
CA SER A 104 4.34 4.95 -5.57
C SER A 104 5.04 5.14 -6.93
N GLU A 105 4.35 4.81 -8.02
CA GLU A 105 4.88 4.97 -9.39
C GLU A 105 5.15 6.44 -9.74
N THR A 106 4.34 7.35 -9.23
CA THR A 106 4.53 8.79 -9.42
C THR A 106 5.75 9.29 -8.65
N CYS A 107 5.91 8.83 -7.40
CA CYS A 107 7.01 9.27 -6.53
C CYS A 107 8.38 8.70 -6.93
N SER A 108 8.43 7.48 -7.50
CA SER A 108 9.68 6.86 -7.95
C SER A 108 10.19 7.37 -9.31
N LYS A 109 9.46 8.28 -9.97
CA LYS A 109 9.84 8.87 -11.27
C LYS A 109 10.65 10.18 -11.16
N ASN A 110 11.04 10.58 -9.95
CA ASN A 110 11.85 11.79 -9.69
C ASN A 110 13.30 11.48 -9.35
#